data_AF-A0A2V4WMZ5-F1
#
_entry.id   AF-A0A2V4WMZ5-F1
#
_cell.length_a   1.000
_cell.length_b   1.000
_cell.length_c   1.000
_cell.angle_alpha   90.00
_cell.angle_beta   90.00
_cell.angle_gamma   90.00
#
_symmetry.space_group_name_H-M   'P 1'
#
loop_
_entity.id
_entity.type
_entity.pdbx_description
1 polymer ?
#
loop_
_entity_poly.entity_id
_entity_poly.type
_entity_poly.pdbx_seq_one_letter_code
_entity_poly.pdbx_strand_id
1 'polypeptide(L)'
;MPELPCADEQFELTLSAHFLFTYADRLHFDFHVQTLLEMLRVTRHEVRIFPTVDLSGKRYEYMDELKSIVEQRAYSVSEVKTSYEFQRNAHTMLRIQELSQ
;
A
#
# COMPACT_ATOMS: atom_id res chain seq x y z
N MET A 1 -0.32 8.85 11.94
CA MET A 1 0.08 7.58 11.30
C MET A 1 1.58 7.43 11.50
N PRO A 2 2.07 6.31 12.02
CA PRO A 2 1.59 4.96 11.70
C PRO A 2 0.57 4.37 12.68
N GLU A 3 0.10 5.09 13.69
CA GLU A 3 -0.97 4.59 14.57
C GLU A 3 -2.32 5.22 14.21
N LEU A 4 -3.33 4.38 14.02
CA LEU A 4 -4.73 4.73 13.83
C LEU A 4 -5.51 4.40 15.11
N PRO A 5 -6.39 5.30 15.58
CA PRO A 5 -7.28 5.05 16.71
C PRO A 5 -8.45 4.14 16.30
N CYS A 6 -8.14 3.00 15.68
CA CYS A 6 -9.06 2.02 15.13
C CYS A 6 -8.75 0.65 15.72
N ALA A 7 -9.79 -0.15 15.92
CA ALA A 7 -9.64 -1.53 16.37
C ALA A 7 -9.05 -2.41 15.26
N ASP A 8 -8.50 -3.56 15.65
CA ASP A 8 -8.09 -4.60 14.70
C ASP A 8 -9.30 -5.04 13.85
N GLU A 9 -9.06 -5.26 12.55
CA GLU A 9 -10.06 -5.73 11.59
C GLU A 9 -11.37 -4.90 11.53
N GLN A 10 -11.31 -3.63 11.97
CA GLN A 10 -12.50 -2.77 12.04
C GLN A 10 -13.14 -2.51 10.67
N PHE A 11 -12.37 -2.53 9.59
CA PHE A 11 -12.83 -2.24 8.24
C PHE A 11 -12.70 -3.46 7.33
N GLU A 12 -13.66 -3.66 6.42
CA GLU A 12 -13.50 -4.70 5.39
C GLU A 12 -12.48 -4.30 4.31
N LEU A 13 -12.39 -3.00 4.01
CA LEU A 13 -11.57 -2.43 2.95
C LEU A 13 -10.94 -1.10 3.40
N THR A 14 -9.63 -0.95 3.20
CA THR A 14 -8.92 0.32 3.39
C THR A 14 -8.37 0.83 2.06
N LEU A 15 -8.59 2.12 1.79
CA LEU A 15 -8.14 2.81 0.58
C LEU A 15 -7.18 3.94 0.95
N SER A 16 -5.96 3.89 0.41
CA SER A 16 -5.03 5.02 0.43
C SER A 16 -4.85 5.55 -0.97
N ALA A 17 -5.23 6.82 -1.19
CA ALA A 17 -4.89 7.54 -2.41
C ALA A 17 -3.44 8.08 -2.34
N HIS A 18 -3.18 9.22 -3.01
CA HIS A 18 -1.88 9.87 -3.23
C HIS A 18 -1.17 10.28 -1.93
N PHE A 19 -0.71 9.30 -1.18
CA PHE A 19 -0.06 9.47 0.10
C PHE A 19 1.22 8.64 0.17
N LEU A 20 1.07 7.31 0.28
CA LEU A 20 2.16 6.44 0.70
C LEU A 20 3.37 6.53 -0.22
N PHE A 21 3.21 6.27 -1.51
CA PHE A 21 4.34 6.21 -2.46
C PHE A 21 4.66 7.54 -3.12
N THR A 22 3.68 8.45 -3.20
CA THR A 22 3.87 9.75 -3.85
C THR A 22 4.99 10.56 -3.19
N TYR A 23 5.09 10.52 -1.85
CA TYR A 23 6.10 11.26 -1.08
C TYR A 23 7.25 10.37 -0.61
N ALA A 24 7.61 9.34 -1.38
CA ALA A 24 8.69 8.41 -1.04
C ALA A 24 10.06 9.09 -0.84
N ASP A 25 10.29 10.25 -1.45
CA ASP A 25 11.48 11.09 -1.26
C ASP A 25 11.56 11.74 0.13
N ARG A 26 10.43 11.83 0.83
CA ARG A 26 10.28 12.49 2.14
C ARG A 26 9.98 11.52 3.28
N LEU A 27 9.62 10.28 2.95
CA LEU A 27 9.21 9.25 3.90
C LEU A 27 10.21 8.10 3.89
N HIS A 28 10.78 7.81 5.06
CA HIS A 28 11.74 6.70 5.22
C HIS A 28 11.08 5.34 4.99
N PHE A 29 11.85 4.36 4.51
CA PHE A 29 11.38 2.99 4.26
C PHE A 29 10.57 2.40 5.43
N ASP A 30 11.08 2.54 6.66
CA ASP A 30 10.41 2.07 7.88
C ASP A 30 9.01 2.69 8.07
N PHE A 31 8.84 3.96 7.69
CA PHE A 31 7.52 4.61 7.76
C PHE A 31 6.52 3.95 6.80
N HIS A 32 6.95 3.57 5.60
CA HIS A 32 6.10 2.87 4.63
C HIS A 32 5.69 1.50 5.16
N VAL A 33 6.64 0.76 5.73
CA VAL A 33 6.38 -0.55 6.34
C VAL A 33 5.38 -0.39 7.50
N GLN A 34 5.66 0.48 8.48
CA GLN A 34 4.79 0.66 9.64
C GLN A 34 3.38 1.11 9.24
N THR A 35 3.27 2.06 8.31
CA THR A 35 1.97 2.54 7.81
C THR A 35 1.20 1.43 7.09
N LEU A 36 1.89 0.62 6.28
CA LEU A 36 1.26 -0.50 5.58
C LEU A 36 0.76 -1.56 6.54
N LEU A 37 1.57 -1.92 7.53
CA LEU A 37 1.20 -2.88 8.56
C LEU A 37 0.03 -2.37 9.42
N GLU A 38 -0.03 -1.08 9.70
CA GLU A 38 -1.17 -0.50 10.39
C GLU A 38 -2.45 -0.58 9.55
N MET A 39 -2.37 -0.26 8.25
CA MET A 39 -3.52 -0.43 7.37
C MET A 39 -3.98 -1.88 7.31
N LEU A 40 -3.06 -2.84 7.32
CA LEU A 40 -3.41 -4.26 7.40
C LEU A 40 -4.03 -4.63 8.75
N ARG A 41 -3.51 -4.12 9.87
CA ARG A 41 -4.06 -4.39 11.22
C ARG A 41 -5.54 -4.01 11.32
N VAL A 42 -5.91 -2.84 10.82
CA VAL A 42 -7.29 -2.33 10.91
C VAL A 42 -8.21 -2.88 9.82
N THR A 43 -7.69 -3.69 8.88
CA THR A 43 -8.42 -4.13 7.69
C THR A 43 -8.54 -5.64 7.62
N ARG A 44 -9.77 -6.12 7.49
CA ARG A 44 -10.09 -7.54 7.46
C ARG A 44 -9.73 -8.23 6.14
N HIS A 45 -10.08 -7.63 4.99
CA HIS A 45 -10.00 -8.36 3.72
C HIS A 45 -9.03 -7.77 2.72
N GLU A 46 -9.06 -6.45 2.50
CA GLU A 46 -8.33 -5.86 1.37
C GLU A 46 -7.84 -4.44 1.63
N VAL A 47 -6.57 -4.19 1.32
CA VAL A 47 -5.99 -2.84 1.28
C VAL A 47 -5.64 -2.48 -0.16
N ARG A 48 -6.03 -1.28 -0.61
CA ARG A 48 -5.65 -0.73 -1.93
C ARG A 48 -4.94 0.60 -1.76
N ILE A 49 -3.81 0.73 -2.44
CA ILE A 49 -2.96 1.92 -2.36
C ILE A 49 -2.66 2.40 -3.76
N PHE A 50 -3.00 3.65 -4.05
CA PHE A 50 -2.80 4.26 -5.35
C PHE A 50 -2.19 5.65 -5.21
N PRO A 51 -1.21 6.05 -6.04
CA PRO A 51 -0.56 5.26 -7.08
C PRO A 51 0.68 4.53 -6.53
N THR A 52 1.25 3.60 -7.29
CA THR A 52 2.53 2.93 -6.93
C THR A 52 3.80 3.64 -7.42
N VAL A 53 3.68 4.94 -7.71
CA VAL A 53 4.77 5.80 -8.19
C VAL A 53 4.99 7.01 -7.28
N ASP A 54 6.22 7.53 -7.31
CA ASP A 54 6.59 8.80 -6.68
C ASP A 54 6.14 10.02 -7.49
N LEU A 55 6.43 11.24 -7.01
CA LEU A 55 6.14 12.50 -7.71
C LEU A 55 6.78 12.62 -9.12
N SER A 56 7.82 11.84 -9.42
CA SER A 56 8.46 11.82 -10.75
C SER A 56 7.79 10.85 -11.72
N GLY A 57 6.87 10.01 -11.23
CA GLY A 57 6.26 8.92 -12.02
C GLY A 57 7.15 7.69 -12.13
N LYS A 58 8.16 7.55 -11.26
CA LYS A 58 8.97 6.34 -11.14
C LYS A 58 8.27 5.40 -10.16
N ARG A 59 8.22 4.10 -10.48
CA ARG A 59 7.76 3.06 -9.55
C ARG A 59 8.56 3.16 -8.24
N TYR A 60 7.86 3.03 -7.11
CA TYR A 60 8.49 3.07 -5.79
C TYR A 60 9.69 2.12 -5.70
N GLU A 61 10.83 2.64 -5.27
CA GLU A 61 12.13 1.97 -5.37
C GLU A 61 12.21 0.68 -4.55
N TYR A 62 11.61 0.68 -3.36
CA TYR A 62 11.60 -0.46 -2.44
C TYR A 62 10.32 -1.29 -2.53
N MET A 63 9.60 -1.22 -3.65
CA MET A 63 8.32 -1.91 -3.79
C MET A 63 8.46 -3.42 -3.62
N ASP A 64 9.49 -4.03 -4.21
CA ASP A 64 9.65 -5.50 -4.14
C ASP A 64 10.03 -5.98 -2.73
N GLU A 65 10.82 -5.20 -2.00
CA GLU A 65 11.13 -5.47 -0.59
C GLU A 65 9.89 -5.33 0.29
N LEU A 66 9.10 -4.28 0.09
CA LEU A 66 7.84 -4.05 0.80
C LEU A 66 6.84 -5.19 0.55
N LYS A 67 6.72 -5.67 -0.71
CA LYS A 67 5.89 -6.81 -1.08
C LYS A 67 6.33 -8.07 -0.35
N SER A 68 7.63 -8.36 -0.33
CA SER A 68 8.17 -9.54 0.37
C SER A 68 7.85 -9.54 1.88
N ILE A 69 7.96 -8.39 2.55
CA ILE A 69 7.61 -8.25 3.98
C ILE A 69 6.14 -8.58 4.23
N VAL A 70 5.24 -8.12 3.35
CA VAL A 70 3.80 -8.37 3.48
C VAL A 70 3.45 -9.81 3.15
N GLU A 71 4.06 -10.39 2.12
CA GLU A 71 3.83 -11.79 1.71
C GLU A 71 4.26 -12.79 2.79
N GLN A 72 5.31 -12.47 3.57
CA GLN A 72 5.71 -13.27 4.74
C GLN A 72 4.66 -13.30 5.86
N ARG A 73 3.63 -12.43 5.81
CA ARG A 73 2.55 -12.33 6.81
C ARG A 73 1.23 -12.94 6.32
N ALA A 74 1.27 -13.89 5.40
CA ALA A 74 0.11 -14.57 4.83
C ALA A 74 -0.87 -13.66 4.05
N TYR A 75 -0.33 -12.63 3.40
CA TYR A 75 -1.08 -11.81 2.46
C TYR A 75 -0.58 -12.04 1.02
N SER A 76 -1.47 -11.93 0.05
CA SER A 76 -1.11 -11.81 -1.36
C SER A 76 -0.97 -10.35 -1.74
N VAL A 77 0.06 -10.02 -2.53
CA VAL A 77 0.30 -8.65 -2.98
C VAL A 77 0.43 -8.58 -4.49
N SER A 78 -0.29 -7.66 -5.13
CA SER A 78 -0.27 -7.47 -6.57
C SER A 78 -0.28 -5.99 -6.96
N GLU A 79 0.36 -5.67 -8.08
CA GLU A 79 0.26 -4.36 -8.72
C GLU A 79 -0.75 -4.46 -9.86
N VAL A 80 -1.90 -3.79 -9.70
CA VAL A 80 -3.04 -3.89 -10.61
C VAL A 80 -3.18 -2.58 -11.39
N LYS A 81 -3.34 -2.67 -12.70
CA LYS A 81 -3.56 -1.49 -13.55
C LYS A 81 -4.94 -0.87 -13.28
N THR A 82 -5.00 0.46 -13.30
CA THR A 82 -6.22 1.26 -13.20
C THR A 82 -6.49 1.97 -14.51
N SER A 83 -7.76 2.28 -14.80
CA SER A 83 -8.15 3.12 -15.95
C SER A 83 -7.88 4.62 -15.74
N TYR A 84 -7.51 5.00 -14.52
CA TYR A 84 -7.19 6.37 -14.13
C TYR A 84 -5.68 6.63 -14.24
N GLU A 85 -5.30 7.71 -14.91
CA GLU A 85 -3.92 8.19 -15.03
C GLU A 85 -3.91 9.73 -15.12
N PHE A 86 -3.68 10.41 -13.99
CA PHE A 86 -3.54 11.87 -13.94
C PHE A 86 -2.08 12.32 -14.06
N GLN A 87 -1.17 11.59 -13.39
CA GLN A 87 0.26 11.75 -13.48
C GLN A 87 0.85 10.65 -14.38
N ARG A 88 1.92 10.97 -15.11
CA ARG A 88 2.66 10.00 -15.94
C ARG A 88 3.00 8.74 -15.14
N ASN A 89 2.65 7.57 -15.69
CA ASN A 89 2.87 6.24 -15.11
C ASN A 89 2.09 5.96 -13.81
N ALA A 90 1.29 6.90 -13.30
CA ALA A 90 0.44 6.70 -12.14
C ALA A 90 -0.86 6.00 -12.56
N HIS A 91 -0.75 4.76 -13.05
CA HIS A 91 -1.88 3.95 -13.53
C HIS A 91 -1.90 2.56 -12.90
N THR A 92 -1.26 2.40 -11.74
CA THR A 92 -1.16 1.15 -11.00
C THR A 92 -1.47 1.37 -9.53
N MET A 93 -2.24 0.45 -8.94
CA MET A 93 -2.49 0.37 -7.50
C MET A 93 -1.84 -0.87 -6.92
N LEU A 94 -1.32 -0.76 -5.70
CA LEU A 94 -0.98 -1.92 -4.89
C LEU A 94 -2.26 -2.47 -4.29
N ARG A 95 -2.47 -3.78 -4.45
CA ARG A 95 -3.62 -4.51 -3.93
C ARG A 95 -3.10 -5.62 -3.03
N ILE A 96 -3.51 -5.58 -1.77
CA ILE A 96 -3.13 -6.56 -0.75
C ILE A 96 -4.38 -7.24 -0.26
N GLN A 97 -4.38 -8.57 -0.23
CA GLN A 97 -5.49 -9.36 0.27
C GLN A 97 -5.00 -10.47 1.18
N GLU A 98 -5.79 -10.80 2.19
CA GLU A 98 -5.57 -11.99 3.01
C GLU A 98 -5.52 -13.25 2.11
N LEU A 99 -4.56 -14.15 2.37
CA LEU A 99 -4.58 -15.49 1.77
C LEU A 99 -5.66 -16.31 2.50
N SER A 100 -6.87 -16.33 1.95
CA SER A 100 -7.93 -17.20 2.46
C SER A 100 -7.50 -18.67 2.35
N GLN A 101 -7.43 -19.36 3.50
CA GLN A 101 -7.32 -20.81 3.60
C GLN A 101 -8.61 -21.50 3.16
#